data_AF-A0A6N6WPF2-F1
#
_entry.id   AF-A0A6N6WPF2-F1
#
_cell.length_a   1.000
_cell.length_b   1.000
_cell.length_c   1.000
_cell.angle_alpha   90.00
_cell.angle_beta   90.00
_cell.angle_gamma   90.00
#
_symmetry.space_group_name_H-M   'P 1'
#
loop_
_entity.id
_entity.type
_entity.pdbx_description
1 polymer ?
#
loop_
_entity_poly.entity_id
_entity_poly.type
_entity_poly.pdbx_seq_one_letter_code
_entity_poly.pdbx_strand_id
1 'polypeptide(L)'
;MLKKDEFAYDLSALNVQDSPWLIVGKLDGTARIAPVIKWMLPVLQTNDLLLNILCEADPEQRKKNFNELIFEIDNNPLQNYCCLLTEYIKKYKMNNGLSLLDLDLFRCISSNYRVVVQLLISSCLSGDSDTIYDIQEELPFSWGWIPVSIWKDVFQKCWTYLEKQINDKTLALHILQPFIAFMNHRAHIDRRLAPIANMLLTYSESLPTGCDVLPTVSREQFNEAKQMLLRNPDSFGRISIFPKELWSSAITPELKSVFNKLWIEDKYHSRLEKRFNLMLVAALLTQKDNNLIHQLSALFEFHYQQAPQQLGVIYQYYFEQAGVC
;
A
#
# COMPACT_ATOMS: atom_id res chain seq x y z
N MET A 1 -8.54 1.21 38.82
CA MET A 1 -8.68 -0.01 38.00
C MET A 1 -8.70 0.40 36.54
N LEU A 2 -7.93 -0.28 35.68
CA LEU A 2 -7.94 -0.05 34.24
C LEU A 2 -9.28 -0.49 33.65
N LYS A 3 -9.87 0.30 32.75
CA LYS A 3 -11.09 -0.09 32.04
C LYS A 3 -10.75 -1.27 31.13
N LYS A 4 -11.62 -2.28 31.06
CA LYS A 4 -11.44 -3.46 30.20
C LYS A 4 -12.60 -3.50 29.19
N ASP A 5 -12.29 -3.67 27.91
CA ASP A 5 -13.28 -4.00 26.87
C ASP A 5 -13.19 -5.49 26.48
N GLU A 6 -14.00 -5.92 25.49
CA GLU A 6 -14.02 -7.31 25.01
C GLU A 6 -12.66 -7.83 24.50
N PHE A 7 -11.71 -6.94 24.19
CA PHE A 7 -10.45 -7.29 23.54
C PHE A 7 -9.21 -7.01 24.40
N ALA A 8 -9.21 -5.98 25.26
CA ALA A 8 -8.05 -5.58 26.06
C ALA A 8 -8.37 -4.62 27.23
N TYR A 9 -7.36 -4.35 28.06
CA TYR A 9 -7.39 -3.21 29.00
C TYR A 9 -7.02 -1.90 28.27
N ASP A 10 -7.73 -0.82 28.61
CA ASP A 10 -7.43 0.56 28.25
C ASP A 10 -6.36 1.11 29.19
N LEU A 11 -5.23 1.48 28.61
CA LEU A 11 -4.00 1.82 29.31
C LEU A 11 -3.71 3.31 29.30
N SER A 12 -4.61 4.12 28.73
CA SER A 12 -4.50 5.58 28.69
C SER A 12 -4.40 6.23 30.08
N ALA A 13 -4.84 5.53 31.13
CA ALA A 13 -4.85 6.00 32.52
C ALA A 13 -3.67 5.51 33.38
N LEU A 14 -2.68 4.77 32.83
CA LEU A 14 -1.54 4.29 33.61
C LEU A 14 -0.55 5.41 33.90
N ASN A 15 -0.25 5.61 35.19
CA ASN A 15 0.75 6.58 35.64
C ASN A 15 2.16 5.99 35.47
N VAL A 16 3.08 6.78 34.91
CA VAL A 16 4.38 6.35 34.35
C VAL A 16 5.32 5.66 35.37
N GLN A 17 5.11 5.88 36.67
CA GLN A 17 5.98 5.32 37.73
C GLN A 17 5.63 3.89 38.16
N ASP A 18 4.42 3.40 37.88
CA ASP A 18 3.93 2.08 38.35
C ASP A 18 3.59 1.10 37.21
N SER A 19 4.01 1.38 35.98
CA SER A 19 3.65 0.57 34.80
C SER A 19 4.49 -0.72 34.68
N PRO A 20 3.87 -1.86 34.29
CA PRO A 20 4.57 -3.13 34.12
C PRO A 20 5.58 -3.07 32.96
N TRP A 21 6.67 -3.83 33.08
CA TRP A 21 7.76 -3.90 32.09
C TRP A 21 7.35 -4.47 30.71
N LEU A 22 6.18 -5.12 30.66
CA LEU A 22 5.55 -5.65 29.46
C LEU A 22 4.08 -5.27 29.51
N ILE A 23 3.60 -4.63 28.44
CA ILE A 23 2.20 -4.25 28.28
C ILE A 23 1.56 -5.18 27.26
N VAL A 24 0.43 -5.78 27.66
CA VAL A 24 -0.53 -6.44 26.76
C VAL A 24 -1.82 -5.65 26.84
N GLY A 25 -2.11 -4.83 25.83
CA GLY A 25 -3.34 -4.03 25.81
C GLY A 25 -3.48 -3.12 24.60
N LYS A 26 -4.46 -2.22 24.61
CA LYS A 26 -4.67 -1.25 23.53
C LYS A 26 -3.86 0.02 23.79
N LEU A 27 -2.98 0.38 22.87
CA LEU A 27 -2.36 1.70 22.77
C LEU A 27 -2.88 2.34 21.48
N ASP A 28 -3.42 3.56 21.56
CA ASP A 28 -4.00 4.28 20.41
C ASP A 28 -5.05 3.45 19.63
N GLY A 29 -5.90 2.72 20.37
CA GLY A 29 -6.97 1.89 19.81
C GLY A 29 -6.52 0.57 19.17
N THR A 30 -5.21 0.28 19.10
CA THR A 30 -4.68 -0.97 18.53
C THR A 30 -4.16 -1.89 19.64
N ALA A 31 -4.51 -3.18 19.58
CA ALA A 31 -3.96 -4.18 20.50
C ALA A 31 -2.47 -4.41 20.19
N ARG A 32 -1.62 -4.24 21.20
CA ARG A 32 -0.16 -4.43 21.10
C ARG A 32 0.36 -5.24 22.29
N ILE A 33 1.39 -6.05 22.03
CA ILE A 33 2.28 -6.61 23.05
C ILE A 33 3.60 -5.86 22.90
N ALA A 34 3.89 -4.93 23.80
CA ALA A 34 5.10 -4.12 23.73
C ALA A 34 5.81 -4.11 25.09
N PRO A 35 7.14 -4.33 25.12
CA PRO A 35 7.92 -3.96 26.29
C PRO A 35 7.81 -2.45 26.49
N VAL A 36 7.59 -2.01 27.74
CA VAL A 36 7.68 -0.59 28.10
C VAL A 36 9.15 -0.23 28.13
N ILE A 37 9.75 -0.09 26.94
CA ILE A 37 11.08 0.46 26.82
C ILE A 37 10.94 1.92 27.20
N LYS A 38 11.47 2.26 28.38
CA LYS A 38 11.63 3.63 28.88
C LYS A 38 12.11 4.54 27.74
N TRP A 39 11.22 5.35 27.20
CA TRP A 39 11.60 6.59 26.55
C TRP A 39 11.86 7.63 27.65
N MET A 40 12.90 7.40 28.44
CA MET A 40 13.72 8.49 28.97
C MET A 40 15.06 8.44 28.24
N LEU A 41 15.01 8.37 26.92
CA LEU A 41 16.08 9.01 26.18
C LEU A 41 15.84 10.51 26.35
N PRO A 42 16.84 11.31 26.75
CA PRO A 42 16.68 12.77 26.73
C PRO A 42 16.14 13.11 25.35
N VAL A 43 15.14 14.00 25.28
CA VAL A 43 14.55 14.47 24.02
C VAL A 43 15.68 15.01 23.16
N LEU A 44 16.24 14.13 22.34
CA LEU A 44 17.24 14.43 21.35
C LEU A 44 16.43 14.99 20.20
N GLN A 45 16.04 16.25 20.31
CA GLN A 45 15.63 17.02 19.14
C GLN A 45 16.88 17.11 18.27
N THR A 46 16.92 16.22 17.30
CA THR A 46 17.96 16.20 16.27
C THR A 46 17.46 16.96 15.05
N ASN A 47 18.35 17.30 14.14
CA ASN A 47 17.94 17.80 12.82
C ASN A 47 17.35 16.68 11.94
N ASP A 48 17.31 15.43 12.42
CA ASP A 48 16.80 14.27 11.69
C ASP A 48 15.32 14.05 12.02
N LEU A 49 14.46 14.30 11.02
CA LEU A 49 13.01 14.15 11.16
C LEU A 49 12.60 12.71 11.48
N LEU A 50 13.30 11.71 10.93
CA LEU A 50 12.98 10.30 11.17
C LEU A 50 13.28 9.91 12.62
N LEU A 51 14.41 10.36 13.17
CA LEU A 51 14.72 10.14 14.58
C LEU A 51 13.74 10.89 15.48
N ASN A 52 13.41 12.15 15.18
CA ASN A 52 12.42 12.90 15.96
C ASN A 52 11.05 12.21 15.95
N ILE A 53 10.65 11.63 14.83
CA ILE A 53 9.41 10.85 14.73
C ILE A 53 9.46 9.59 15.60
N LEU A 54 10.51 8.80 15.48
CA LEU A 54 10.63 7.54 16.21
C LEU A 54 10.71 7.80 17.72
N CYS A 55 11.25 8.96 18.10
CA CYS A 55 11.49 9.34 19.49
C CYS A 55 10.40 10.17 20.17
N GLU A 56 9.47 10.73 19.42
CA GLU A 56 8.43 11.58 19.98
C GLU A 56 7.35 10.75 20.69
N ALA A 57 7.17 11.00 21.99
CA ALA A 57 6.18 10.30 22.80
C ALA A 57 4.76 10.89 22.61
N ASP A 58 4.66 12.19 22.34
CA ASP A 58 3.37 12.87 22.14
C ASP A 58 2.77 12.57 20.75
N PRO A 59 1.57 11.97 20.66
CA PRO A 59 0.97 11.60 19.38
C PRO A 59 0.73 12.77 18.42
N GLU A 60 0.32 13.94 18.93
CA GLU A 60 0.05 15.11 18.09
C GLU A 60 1.36 15.70 17.53
N GLN A 61 2.39 15.81 18.36
CA GLN A 61 3.71 16.23 17.90
C GLN A 61 4.34 15.22 16.94
N ARG A 62 4.16 13.90 17.18
CA ARG A 62 4.61 12.84 16.27
C ARG A 62 3.92 12.96 14.91
N LYS A 63 2.61 13.23 14.90
CA LYS A 63 1.81 13.48 13.69
C LYS A 63 2.29 14.71 12.92
N LYS A 64 2.63 15.78 13.62
CA LYS A 64 3.24 16.96 13.00
C LYS A 64 4.57 16.61 12.33
N ASN A 65 5.47 15.92 13.05
CA ASN A 65 6.76 15.49 12.50
C ASN A 65 6.58 14.54 11.30
N PHE A 66 5.58 13.65 11.32
CA PHE A 66 5.23 12.79 10.17
C PHE A 66 4.88 13.61 8.93
N ASN A 67 4.03 14.63 9.08
CA ASN A 67 3.63 15.48 7.97
C ASN A 67 4.83 16.25 7.40
N GLU A 68 5.74 16.71 8.26
CA GLU A 68 7.00 17.34 7.85
C GLU A 68 7.90 16.36 7.09
N LEU A 69 8.07 15.12 7.56
CA LEU A 69 8.83 14.09 6.84
C LEU A 69 8.22 13.79 5.47
N ILE A 70 6.89 13.63 5.39
CA ILE A 70 6.18 13.40 4.13
C ILE A 70 6.41 14.56 3.16
N PHE A 71 6.33 15.79 3.65
CA PHE A 71 6.56 16.99 2.85
C PHE A 71 8.01 17.05 2.35
N GLU A 72 8.99 16.72 3.19
CA GLU A 72 10.39 16.65 2.78
C GLU A 72 10.62 15.60 1.71
N ILE A 73 10.06 14.40 1.88
CA ILE A 73 10.19 13.33 0.88
C ILE A 73 9.58 13.76 -0.46
N ASP A 74 8.38 14.34 -0.49
CA ASP A 74 7.68 14.70 -1.74
C ASP A 74 8.32 15.89 -2.49
N ASN A 75 9.01 16.78 -1.77
CA ASN A 75 9.69 17.93 -2.38
C ASN A 75 11.15 17.65 -2.74
N ASN A 76 11.77 16.69 -2.07
CA ASN A 76 13.16 16.34 -2.27
C ASN A 76 13.31 14.87 -2.69
N PRO A 77 12.97 14.55 -3.95
CA PRO A 77 13.02 13.18 -4.44
C PRO A 77 14.43 12.58 -4.33
N LEU A 78 14.50 11.30 -3.96
CA LEU A 78 15.76 10.53 -3.84
C LEU A 78 16.76 11.03 -2.77
N GLN A 79 16.36 11.94 -1.88
CA GLN A 79 17.17 12.29 -0.71
C GLN A 79 17.25 11.16 0.33
N ASN A 80 18.18 11.33 1.29
CA ASN A 80 18.55 10.34 2.30
C ASN A 80 17.38 9.70 3.05
N TYR A 81 16.24 10.38 3.24
CA TYR A 81 15.12 9.84 4.01
C TYR A 81 14.54 8.55 3.41
N CYS A 82 14.46 8.42 2.08
CA CYS A 82 14.00 7.16 1.48
C CYS A 82 14.98 6.02 1.75
N CYS A 83 16.29 6.27 1.66
CA CYS A 83 17.32 5.29 2.00
C CYS A 83 17.29 4.90 3.49
N LEU A 84 17.11 5.88 4.38
CA LEU A 84 16.98 5.65 5.83
C LEU A 84 15.74 4.83 6.17
N LEU A 85 14.61 5.10 5.51
CA LEU A 85 13.38 4.33 5.66
C LEU A 85 13.57 2.89 5.18
N THR A 86 14.22 2.66 4.03
CA THR A 86 14.53 1.31 3.54
C THR A 86 15.39 0.53 4.52
N GLU A 87 16.46 1.14 5.04
CA GLU A 87 17.32 0.51 6.05
C GLU A 87 16.58 0.24 7.37
N TYR A 88 15.68 1.14 7.77
CA TYR A 88 14.83 0.93 8.94
C TYR A 88 13.89 -0.27 8.74
N ILE A 89 13.22 -0.38 7.58
CA ILE A 89 12.36 -1.53 7.25
C ILE A 89 13.16 -2.82 7.31
N LYS A 90 14.34 -2.88 6.66
CA LYS A 90 15.19 -4.07 6.64
C LYS A 90 15.57 -4.52 8.04
N LYS A 91 16.06 -3.60 8.87
CA LYS A 91 16.45 -3.90 10.26
C LYS A 91 15.25 -4.30 11.12
N TYR A 92 14.11 -3.66 10.93
CA TYR A 92 12.88 -3.99 11.65
C TYR A 92 12.40 -5.41 11.33
N LYS A 93 12.35 -5.77 10.03
CA LYS A 93 11.97 -7.11 9.57
C LYS A 93 12.94 -8.19 10.05
N MET A 94 14.25 -7.93 10.05
CA MET A 94 15.26 -8.89 10.50
C MET A 94 15.20 -9.19 12.00
N ASN A 95 14.87 -8.20 12.84
CA ASN A 95 15.06 -8.31 14.29
C ASN A 95 13.78 -8.65 15.06
N ASN A 96 12.61 -8.24 14.57
CA ASN A 96 11.42 -8.21 15.42
C ASN A 96 10.33 -9.21 14.98
N GLY A 97 10.29 -9.64 13.72
CA GLY A 97 9.20 -10.48 13.20
C GLY A 97 7.80 -9.87 13.38
N LEU A 98 7.73 -8.59 13.74
CA LEU A 98 6.50 -7.82 13.97
C LEU A 98 6.07 -7.16 12.67
N SER A 99 4.76 -6.93 12.54
CA SER A 99 4.20 -6.34 11.32
C SER A 99 4.57 -4.86 11.22
N LEU A 100 4.88 -4.38 10.01
CA LEU A 100 5.01 -2.95 9.75
C LEU A 100 3.74 -2.17 10.10
N LEU A 101 2.56 -2.81 10.09
CA LEU A 101 1.32 -2.22 10.58
C LEU A 101 1.38 -1.81 12.04
N ASP A 102 2.24 -2.41 12.85
CA ASP A 102 2.34 -2.06 14.26
C ASP A 102 2.99 -0.70 14.48
N LEU A 103 3.61 -0.13 13.44
CA LEU A 103 4.27 1.17 13.48
C LEU A 103 3.41 2.26 12.83
N ASP A 104 3.10 3.30 13.59
CA ASP A 104 2.28 4.43 13.13
C ASP A 104 2.88 5.11 11.90
N LEU A 105 4.23 5.16 11.81
CA LEU A 105 4.98 5.65 10.66
C LEU A 105 4.54 4.99 9.35
N PHE A 106 4.48 3.66 9.33
CA PHE A 106 4.18 2.93 8.10
C PHE A 106 2.69 2.94 7.76
N ARG A 107 1.81 3.09 8.75
CA ARG A 107 0.39 3.40 8.49
C ARG A 107 0.26 4.72 7.75
N CYS A 108 0.92 5.77 8.24
CA CYS A 108 0.91 7.09 7.59
C CYS A 108 1.55 7.03 6.19
N ILE A 109 2.70 6.37 6.04
CA ILE A 109 3.35 6.20 4.72
C ILE A 109 2.42 5.45 3.76
N SER A 110 1.77 4.37 4.18
CA SER A 110 0.86 3.57 3.31
C SER A 110 -0.30 4.37 2.74
N SER A 111 -0.73 5.43 3.43
CA SER A 111 -1.79 6.34 2.98
C SER A 111 -1.28 7.43 2.02
N ASN A 112 0.03 7.57 1.84
CA ASN A 112 0.64 8.54 0.95
C ASN A 112 1.35 7.85 -0.24
N TYR A 113 0.61 7.66 -1.33
CA TYR A 113 1.11 6.97 -2.52
C TYR A 113 2.33 7.63 -3.16
N ARG A 114 2.48 8.96 -3.08
CA ARG A 114 3.65 9.66 -3.63
C ARG A 114 4.93 9.21 -2.92
N VAL A 115 4.89 9.20 -1.59
CA VAL A 115 6.01 8.74 -0.74
C VAL A 115 6.32 7.27 -0.97
N VAL A 116 5.29 6.42 -1.06
CA VAL A 116 5.45 4.97 -1.25
C VAL A 116 6.07 4.63 -2.61
N VAL A 117 5.63 5.29 -3.69
CA VAL A 117 6.25 5.14 -5.02
C VAL A 117 7.70 5.63 -5.00
N GLN A 118 7.97 6.76 -4.36
CA GLN A 118 9.33 7.28 -4.27
C GLN A 118 10.26 6.36 -3.47
N LEU A 119 9.77 5.77 -2.38
CA LEU A 119 10.49 4.76 -1.61
C LEU A 119 10.84 3.54 -2.49
N LEU A 120 9.89 3.07 -3.31
CA LEU A 120 10.15 1.98 -4.25
C LEU A 120 11.21 2.36 -5.29
N ILE A 121 11.13 3.55 -5.89
CA ILE A 121 12.14 4.03 -6.84
C ILE A 121 13.52 4.05 -6.17
N SER A 122 13.64 4.69 -5.00
CA SER A 122 14.90 4.73 -4.26
C SER A 122 15.44 3.33 -3.92
N SER A 123 14.57 2.39 -3.55
CA SER A 123 14.97 1.02 -3.24
C SER A 123 15.46 0.24 -4.45
N CYS A 124 14.94 0.52 -5.65
CA CYS A 124 15.46 -0.05 -6.90
C CYS A 124 16.88 0.44 -7.19
N LEU A 125 17.22 1.66 -6.78
CA LEU A 125 18.57 2.21 -6.93
C LEU A 125 19.55 1.62 -5.89
N SER A 126 19.07 1.26 -4.70
CA SER A 126 19.89 0.65 -3.64
C SER A 126 19.99 -0.88 -3.73
N GLY A 127 19.15 -1.53 -4.54
CA GLY A 127 19.08 -2.99 -4.66
C GLY A 127 18.17 -3.68 -3.65
N ASP A 128 17.30 -2.93 -2.96
CA ASP A 128 16.38 -3.42 -1.93
C ASP A 128 14.91 -3.47 -2.40
N SER A 129 14.70 -3.47 -3.73
CA SER A 129 13.38 -3.35 -4.36
C SER A 129 12.38 -4.39 -3.89
N ASP A 130 12.79 -5.64 -3.71
CA ASP A 130 11.88 -6.71 -3.28
C ASP A 130 11.39 -6.49 -1.85
N THR A 131 12.28 -6.08 -0.95
CA THR A 131 11.91 -5.80 0.45
C THR A 131 10.86 -4.70 0.55
N ILE A 132 10.99 -3.66 -0.29
CA ILE A 132 10.04 -2.56 -0.33
C ILE A 132 8.77 -2.94 -1.10
N TYR A 133 8.87 -3.69 -2.19
CA TYR A 133 7.70 -4.15 -2.93
C TYR A 133 6.79 -5.03 -2.08
N ASP A 134 7.37 -5.89 -1.24
CA ASP A 134 6.64 -6.84 -0.39
C ASP A 134 5.95 -6.16 0.81
N ILE A 135 6.19 -4.86 1.08
CA ILE A 135 5.47 -4.17 2.17
C ILE A 135 3.96 -4.09 1.95
N GLN A 136 3.49 -4.24 0.70
CA GLN A 136 2.06 -4.32 0.40
C GLN A 136 1.37 -5.54 1.02
N GLU A 137 2.13 -6.59 1.37
CA GLU A 137 1.60 -7.78 2.05
C GLU A 137 1.27 -7.49 3.51
N GLU A 138 1.94 -6.50 4.10
CA GLU A 138 1.75 -6.10 5.48
C GLU A 138 0.88 -4.85 5.58
N LEU A 139 1.03 -3.87 4.69
CA LEU A 139 0.35 -2.58 4.77
C LEU A 139 -0.95 -2.55 3.95
N PRO A 140 -1.93 -1.71 4.30
CA PRO A 140 -3.25 -1.71 3.68
C PRO A 140 -3.26 -0.89 2.38
N PHE A 141 -2.43 -1.26 1.40
CA PHE A 141 -2.43 -0.71 0.05
C PHE A 141 -1.95 -1.77 -0.95
N SER A 142 -2.06 -1.50 -2.25
CA SER A 142 -1.32 -2.29 -3.25
C SER A 142 -0.84 -1.43 -4.41
N TRP A 143 0.29 -1.85 -4.99
CA TRP A 143 0.93 -1.13 -6.08
C TRP A 143 0.03 -0.99 -7.31
N GLY A 144 -0.77 -2.03 -7.59
CA GLY A 144 -1.69 -2.05 -8.74
C GLY A 144 -2.86 -1.07 -8.62
N TRP A 145 -3.10 -0.50 -7.43
CA TRP A 145 -4.19 0.44 -7.19
C TRP A 145 -3.75 1.90 -7.19
N ILE A 146 -2.46 2.15 -7.12
CA ILE A 146 -1.95 3.52 -7.15
C ILE A 146 -2.22 4.08 -8.56
N PRO A 147 -2.93 5.22 -8.68
CA PRO A 147 -3.26 5.81 -9.97
C PRO A 147 -2.02 6.03 -10.85
N VAL A 148 -2.13 5.74 -12.15
CA VAL A 148 -1.05 5.92 -13.13
C VAL A 148 -0.54 7.36 -13.15
N SER A 149 -1.41 8.35 -12.90
CA SER A 149 -1.05 9.76 -12.76
C SER A 149 -0.06 10.01 -11.62
N ILE A 150 -0.22 9.34 -10.47
CA ILE A 150 0.73 9.43 -9.35
C ILE A 150 2.08 8.83 -9.73
N TRP A 151 2.10 7.64 -10.34
CA TRP A 151 3.34 7.01 -10.81
C TRP A 151 4.10 7.92 -11.77
N LYS A 152 3.39 8.48 -12.76
CA LYS A 152 3.96 9.40 -13.75
C LYS A 152 4.54 10.65 -13.10
N ASP A 153 3.78 11.29 -12.21
CA ASP A 153 4.21 12.50 -11.52
C ASP A 153 5.49 12.26 -10.68
N VAL A 154 5.50 11.19 -9.88
CA VAL A 154 6.64 10.87 -9.00
C VAL A 154 7.86 10.50 -9.83
N PHE A 155 7.71 9.66 -10.86
CA PHE A 155 8.81 9.31 -11.76
C PHE A 155 9.40 10.55 -12.43
N GLN A 156 8.54 11.44 -12.96
CA GLN A 156 8.99 12.68 -13.60
C GLN A 156 9.69 13.61 -12.61
N LYS A 157 9.19 13.74 -11.37
CA LYS A 157 9.88 14.49 -10.30
C LYS A 157 11.29 13.93 -10.04
N CYS A 158 11.42 12.61 -9.87
CA CYS A 158 12.71 11.96 -9.66
C CYS A 158 13.66 12.18 -10.85
N TRP A 159 13.16 12.05 -12.07
CA TRP A 159 13.97 12.25 -13.27
C TRP A 159 14.46 13.69 -13.40
N THR A 160 13.57 14.68 -13.27
CA THR A 160 13.94 16.10 -13.31
C THR A 160 14.91 16.48 -12.19
N TYR A 161 14.80 15.86 -11.01
CA TYR A 161 15.76 16.07 -9.92
C TYR A 161 17.16 15.54 -10.28
N LEU A 162 17.27 14.31 -10.78
CA LEU A 162 18.54 13.74 -11.23
C LEU A 162 19.14 14.53 -12.40
N GLU A 163 18.31 14.93 -13.36
CA GLU A 163 18.72 15.76 -14.50
C GLU A 163 19.35 17.07 -14.03
N LYS A 164 18.76 17.74 -13.04
CA LYS A 164 19.32 18.96 -12.45
C LYS A 164 20.63 18.74 -11.72
N GLN A 165 20.79 17.61 -11.02
CA GLN A 165 22.01 17.31 -10.27
C GLN A 165 23.19 16.92 -11.18
N ILE A 166 22.91 16.17 -12.24
CA ILE A 166 23.92 15.57 -13.12
C ILE A 166 24.17 16.45 -14.35
N ASN A 167 23.20 17.30 -14.72
CA ASN A 167 23.19 18.12 -15.93
C ASN A 167 23.28 17.29 -17.23
N ASP A 168 22.74 16.07 -17.20
CA ASP A 168 22.62 15.16 -18.35
C ASP A 168 21.31 14.37 -18.26
N LYS A 169 20.42 14.63 -19.21
CA LYS A 169 19.09 14.00 -19.29
C LYS A 169 19.16 12.50 -19.55
N THR A 170 20.09 12.08 -20.40
CA THR A 170 20.25 10.68 -20.80
C THR A 170 20.82 9.88 -19.65
N LEU A 171 21.85 10.41 -18.98
CA LEU A 171 22.44 9.76 -17.81
C LEU A 171 21.45 9.70 -16.63
N ALA A 172 20.66 10.75 -16.40
CA ALA A 172 19.61 10.76 -15.38
C ALA A 172 18.55 9.66 -15.64
N LEU A 173 18.14 9.46 -16.90
CA LEU A 173 17.24 8.37 -17.25
C LEU A 173 17.91 7.00 -17.11
N HIS A 174 19.19 6.90 -17.46
CA HIS A 174 19.96 5.67 -17.32
C HIS A 174 20.05 5.20 -15.86
N ILE A 175 20.22 6.14 -14.92
CA ILE A 175 20.17 5.84 -13.48
C ILE A 175 18.81 5.27 -13.05
N LEU A 176 17.71 5.69 -13.68
CA LEU A 176 16.37 5.20 -13.37
C LEU A 176 16.01 3.89 -14.09
N GLN A 177 16.86 3.37 -14.99
CA GLN A 177 16.59 2.11 -15.70
C GLN A 177 16.35 0.89 -14.78
N PRO A 178 17.03 0.72 -13.63
CA PRO A 178 16.73 -0.37 -12.71
C PRO A 178 15.26 -0.38 -12.26
N PHE A 179 14.68 0.80 -12.00
CA PHE A 179 13.27 0.90 -11.65
C PHE A 179 12.34 0.57 -12.83
N ILE A 180 12.67 1.03 -14.04
CA ILE A 180 11.89 0.71 -15.25
C ILE A 180 11.89 -0.81 -15.49
N ALA A 181 13.06 -1.45 -15.41
CA ALA A 181 13.20 -2.89 -15.58
C ALA A 181 12.46 -3.68 -14.50
N PHE A 182 12.55 -3.24 -13.25
CA PHE A 182 11.81 -3.83 -12.13
C PHE A 182 10.30 -3.80 -12.38
N MET A 183 9.74 -2.63 -12.75
CA MET A 183 8.31 -2.49 -13.01
C MET A 183 7.87 -3.31 -14.22
N ASN A 184 8.68 -3.37 -15.29
CA ASN A 184 8.38 -4.18 -16.46
C ASN A 184 8.30 -5.68 -16.09
N HIS A 185 9.28 -6.18 -15.34
CA HIS A 185 9.29 -7.56 -14.86
C HIS A 185 8.07 -7.88 -13.97
N ARG A 186 7.75 -7.00 -13.03
CA ARG A 186 6.57 -7.16 -12.15
C ARG A 186 5.26 -7.13 -12.93
N ALA A 187 5.18 -6.35 -14.01
CA ALA A 187 3.99 -6.26 -14.84
C ALA A 187 3.71 -7.49 -15.72
N HIS A 188 4.72 -8.34 -15.96
CA HIS A 188 4.50 -9.67 -16.54
C HIS A 188 3.81 -10.64 -15.57
N ILE A 189 3.94 -10.41 -14.26
CA ILE A 189 3.33 -11.22 -13.20
C ILE A 189 1.98 -10.64 -12.80
N ASP A 190 1.93 -9.33 -12.52
CA ASP A 190 0.74 -8.59 -12.16
C ASP A 190 0.32 -7.63 -13.27
N ARG A 191 -0.72 -8.03 -14.00
CA ARG A 191 -1.22 -7.31 -15.17
C ARG A 191 -1.73 -5.90 -14.86
N ARG A 192 -2.06 -5.60 -13.59
CA ARG A 192 -2.45 -4.24 -13.15
C ARG A 192 -1.32 -3.23 -13.29
N LEU A 193 -0.07 -3.70 -13.28
CA LEU A 193 1.11 -2.86 -13.45
C LEU A 193 1.47 -2.62 -14.92
N ALA A 194 0.84 -3.31 -15.87
CA ALA A 194 1.10 -3.14 -17.30
C ALA A 194 0.93 -1.70 -17.81
N PRO A 195 -0.11 -0.94 -17.42
CA PRO A 195 -0.23 0.47 -17.80
C PRO A 195 0.94 1.32 -17.29
N ILE A 196 1.44 1.02 -16.09
CA ILE A 196 2.57 1.74 -15.46
C ILE A 196 3.86 1.40 -16.20
N ALA A 197 4.14 0.11 -16.41
CA ALA A 197 5.32 -0.33 -17.15
C ALA A 197 5.35 0.24 -18.57
N ASN A 198 4.24 0.17 -19.31
CA ASN A 198 4.13 0.75 -20.65
C ASN A 198 4.33 2.27 -20.63
N MET A 199 3.75 2.98 -19.65
CA MET A 199 3.96 4.42 -19.46
C MET A 199 5.44 4.75 -19.24
N LEU A 200 6.14 4.01 -18.38
CA LEU A 200 7.57 4.22 -18.11
C LEU A 200 8.44 3.98 -19.34
N LEU A 201 8.11 3.00 -20.19
CA LEU A 201 8.86 2.73 -21.42
C LEU A 201 8.77 3.88 -22.44
N THR A 202 7.73 4.72 -22.38
CA THR A 202 7.61 5.89 -23.28
C THR A 202 8.68 6.96 -23.03
N TYR A 203 9.33 6.95 -21.87
CA TYR A 203 10.40 7.89 -21.52
C TYR A 203 11.74 7.55 -22.18
N SER A 204 11.91 6.30 -22.63
CA SER A 204 13.15 5.83 -23.26
C SER A 204 13.00 5.80 -24.78
N GLU A 205 13.95 6.41 -25.51
CA GLU A 205 13.97 6.39 -26.99
C GLU A 205 14.19 4.97 -27.55
N SER A 206 14.85 4.11 -26.78
CA SER A 206 15.01 2.69 -27.05
C SER A 206 14.61 1.87 -25.83
N LEU A 207 14.04 0.68 -26.06
CA LEU A 207 13.66 -0.22 -24.99
C LEU A 207 14.91 -0.63 -24.19
N PRO A 208 14.91 -0.50 -22.85
CA PRO A 208 15.97 -1.05 -22.04
C PRO A 208 16.12 -2.55 -22.30
N THR A 209 17.36 -3.05 -22.26
CA THR A 209 17.64 -4.47 -22.52
C THR A 209 16.80 -5.37 -21.61
N GLY A 210 16.04 -6.30 -22.20
CA GLY A 210 15.18 -7.23 -21.47
C GLY A 210 13.82 -6.66 -21.04
N CYS A 211 13.45 -5.45 -21.49
CA CYS A 211 12.10 -4.91 -21.32
C CYS A 211 11.29 -5.03 -22.61
N ASP A 212 10.07 -5.53 -22.49
CA ASP A 212 9.12 -5.63 -23.62
C ASP A 212 7.91 -4.73 -23.39
N VAL A 213 7.34 -4.19 -24.49
CA VAL A 213 6.05 -3.51 -24.42
C VAL A 213 4.97 -4.56 -24.16
N LEU A 214 4.20 -4.36 -23.09
CA LEU A 214 3.14 -5.28 -22.70
C LEU A 214 1.89 -5.05 -23.57
N PRO A 215 1.20 -6.11 -23.98
CA PRO A 215 0.04 -5.98 -24.86
C PRO A 215 -1.09 -5.22 -24.16
N THR A 216 -1.65 -4.23 -24.84
CA THR A 216 -2.83 -3.50 -24.39
C THR A 216 -4.07 -4.39 -24.46
N VAL A 217 -5.06 -4.08 -23.62
CA VAL A 217 -6.32 -4.85 -23.60
C VAL A 217 -7.30 -4.29 -24.62
N SER A 218 -7.78 -5.15 -25.51
CA SER A 218 -8.84 -4.78 -26.46
C SER A 218 -10.21 -4.75 -25.80
N ARG A 219 -11.16 -4.01 -26.38
CA ARG A 219 -12.56 -3.99 -25.91
C ARG A 219 -13.21 -5.38 -25.96
N GLU A 220 -12.78 -6.23 -26.89
CA GLU A 220 -13.24 -7.62 -27.00
C GLU A 220 -12.75 -8.46 -25.82
N GLN A 221 -11.46 -8.41 -25.51
CA GLN A 221 -10.87 -9.08 -24.34
C GLN A 221 -11.50 -8.60 -23.04
N PHE A 222 -11.78 -7.30 -22.91
CA PHE A 222 -12.52 -6.74 -21.79
C PHE A 222 -13.92 -7.34 -21.65
N ASN A 223 -14.68 -7.37 -22.76
CA ASN A 223 -16.04 -7.92 -22.76
C ASN A 223 -16.03 -9.43 -22.47
N GLU A 224 -15.05 -10.16 -22.98
CA GLU A 224 -14.86 -11.59 -22.70
C GLU A 224 -14.56 -11.83 -21.23
N ALA A 225 -13.60 -11.11 -20.64
CA ALA A 225 -13.27 -11.20 -19.22
C ALA A 225 -14.49 -10.91 -18.33
N LYS A 226 -15.27 -9.89 -18.67
CA LYS A 226 -16.54 -9.57 -17.99
C LYS A 226 -17.55 -10.72 -18.11
N GLN A 227 -17.71 -11.29 -19.31
CA GLN A 227 -18.62 -12.41 -19.52
C GLN A 227 -18.15 -13.66 -18.77
N MET A 228 -16.85 -13.95 -18.71
CA MET A 228 -16.30 -15.07 -17.96
C MET A 228 -16.57 -14.94 -16.47
N LEU A 229 -16.35 -13.76 -15.89
CA LEU A 229 -16.70 -13.48 -14.49
C LEU A 229 -18.20 -13.71 -14.22
N LEU A 230 -19.07 -13.25 -15.12
CA LEU A 230 -20.52 -13.40 -14.95
C LEU A 230 -21.01 -14.84 -15.12
N ARG A 231 -20.42 -15.59 -16.07
CA ARG A 231 -20.87 -16.92 -16.46
C ARG A 231 -20.38 -18.01 -15.54
N ASN A 232 -19.18 -17.88 -15.00
CA ASN A 232 -18.56 -18.92 -14.22
C ASN A 232 -18.63 -18.56 -12.72
N PRO A 233 -19.50 -19.23 -11.91
CA PRO A 233 -19.64 -18.95 -10.49
C PRO A 233 -18.32 -19.07 -9.73
N ASP A 234 -17.44 -19.97 -10.18
CA ASP A 234 -16.11 -20.18 -9.60
C ASP A 234 -15.10 -19.10 -10.00
N SER A 235 -15.45 -18.21 -10.95
CA SER A 235 -14.62 -17.06 -11.34
C SER A 235 -14.89 -15.81 -10.49
N PHE A 236 -15.96 -15.79 -9.69
CA PHE A 236 -16.04 -14.85 -8.58
C PHE A 236 -15.54 -15.53 -7.33
N GLY A 237 -14.66 -14.82 -6.65
CA GLY A 237 -14.19 -15.15 -5.33
C GLY A 237 -15.24 -15.66 -4.36
N ARG A 238 -15.01 -16.83 -3.75
CA ARG A 238 -15.91 -17.28 -2.69
C ARG A 238 -15.60 -16.47 -1.43
N ILE A 239 -16.59 -15.75 -0.94
CA ILE A 239 -16.54 -14.98 0.31
C ILE A 239 -16.21 -15.92 1.47
N SER A 240 -16.69 -17.17 1.40
CA SER A 240 -16.47 -18.23 2.40
C SER A 240 -15.05 -18.82 2.44
N ILE A 241 -14.15 -18.48 1.50
CA ILE A 241 -12.75 -18.95 1.55
C ILE A 241 -11.97 -18.25 2.67
N PHE A 242 -12.42 -17.08 3.10
CA PHE A 242 -11.72 -16.26 4.08
C PHE A 242 -12.55 -16.10 5.37
N PRO A 243 -11.87 -15.98 6.54
CA PRO A 243 -12.54 -15.85 7.82
C PRO A 243 -13.37 -14.57 7.92
N LYS A 244 -14.47 -14.62 8.67
CA LYS A 244 -15.40 -13.50 8.88
C LYS A 244 -14.69 -12.25 9.40
N GLU A 245 -13.69 -12.46 10.25
CA GLU A 245 -12.91 -11.41 10.91
C GLU A 245 -12.17 -10.54 9.88
N LEU A 246 -11.64 -11.17 8.82
CA LEU A 246 -10.93 -10.52 7.73
C LEU A 246 -11.86 -9.62 6.91
N TRP A 247 -13.08 -10.08 6.65
CA TRP A 247 -14.09 -9.28 5.97
C TRP A 247 -14.66 -8.18 6.87
N SER A 248 -14.87 -8.48 8.15
CA SER A 248 -15.39 -7.52 9.12
C SER A 248 -14.39 -6.40 9.46
N SER A 249 -13.08 -6.62 9.26
CA SER A 249 -12.06 -5.59 9.45
C SER A 249 -12.02 -4.60 8.28
N ALA A 250 -12.32 -5.06 7.07
CA ALA A 250 -12.19 -4.28 5.85
C ALA A 250 -13.51 -3.61 5.39
N ILE A 251 -14.66 -3.96 5.98
CA ILE A 251 -15.95 -3.34 5.70
C ILE A 251 -16.20 -2.14 6.63
N THR A 252 -16.74 -1.05 6.08
CA THR A 252 -17.01 0.18 6.84
C THR A 252 -18.01 -0.05 7.98
N PRO A 253 -17.92 0.72 9.10
CA PRO A 253 -18.78 0.54 10.26
C PRO A 253 -20.28 0.52 9.94
N GLU A 254 -20.76 1.32 8.98
CA GLU A 254 -22.18 1.35 8.62
C GLU A 254 -22.65 0.03 8.00
N LEU A 255 -21.77 -0.62 7.23
CA LEU A 255 -22.07 -1.86 6.52
C LEU A 255 -21.84 -3.11 7.38
N LYS A 256 -21.13 -3.01 8.52
CA LYS A 256 -20.88 -4.16 9.42
C LYS A 256 -22.15 -4.84 9.90
N SER A 257 -23.20 -4.07 10.21
CA SER A 257 -24.47 -4.63 10.68
C SER A 257 -25.18 -5.46 9.60
N VAL A 258 -25.11 -5.02 8.35
CA VAL A 258 -25.66 -5.70 7.18
C VAL A 258 -24.82 -6.93 6.85
N PHE A 259 -23.49 -6.78 6.84
CA PHE A 259 -22.55 -7.86 6.64
C PHE A 259 -22.72 -8.98 7.67
N ASN A 260 -22.77 -8.64 8.97
CA ASN A 260 -22.94 -9.62 10.05
C ASN A 260 -24.28 -10.36 9.99
N LYS A 261 -25.35 -9.71 9.51
CA LYS A 261 -26.65 -10.35 9.27
C LYS A 261 -26.62 -11.33 8.10
N LEU A 262 -25.77 -11.08 7.10
CA LEU A 262 -25.66 -11.89 5.90
C LEU A 262 -24.62 -13.02 6.04
N TRP A 263 -23.71 -12.91 7.01
CA TRP A 263 -22.74 -13.94 7.36
C TRP A 263 -23.32 -14.96 8.34
N ILE A 264 -24.05 -15.94 7.79
CA ILE A 264 -24.58 -17.09 8.54
C ILE A 264 -23.66 -18.28 8.27
N GLU A 265 -22.92 -18.72 9.30
CA GLU A 265 -22.21 -20.03 9.34
C GLU A 265 -21.49 -20.43 8.04
N ASP A 266 -20.57 -19.57 7.55
CA ASP A 266 -19.76 -19.79 6.35
C ASP A 266 -20.54 -20.06 5.05
N LYS A 267 -21.85 -19.80 5.05
CA LYS A 267 -22.76 -20.03 3.93
C LYS A 267 -23.40 -18.72 3.49
N TYR A 268 -22.75 -18.07 2.54
CA TYR A 268 -23.43 -17.05 1.75
C TYR A 268 -24.36 -17.70 0.72
N HIS A 269 -25.54 -17.11 0.53
CA HIS A 269 -26.38 -17.46 -0.60
C HIS A 269 -25.64 -17.05 -1.89
N SER A 270 -25.34 -18.00 -2.79
CA SER A 270 -24.50 -17.77 -3.98
C SER A 270 -24.93 -16.58 -4.86
N ARG A 271 -26.24 -16.30 -4.93
CA ARG A 271 -26.76 -15.10 -5.62
C ARG A 271 -26.40 -13.77 -4.94
N LEU A 272 -26.31 -13.76 -3.61
CA LEU A 272 -25.99 -12.57 -2.82
C LEU A 272 -24.48 -12.33 -2.83
N GLU A 273 -23.68 -13.38 -2.71
CA GLU A 273 -22.22 -13.36 -2.89
C GLU A 273 -21.82 -12.75 -4.24
N LYS A 274 -22.41 -13.24 -5.34
CA LYS A 274 -22.18 -12.66 -6.68
C LYS A 274 -22.53 -11.18 -6.75
N ARG A 275 -23.66 -10.77 -6.17
CA ARG A 275 -24.10 -9.37 -6.19
C ARG A 275 -23.21 -8.47 -5.33
N PHE A 276 -22.73 -8.98 -4.19
CA PHE A 276 -21.83 -8.26 -3.30
C PHE A 276 -20.46 -8.05 -3.96
N ASN A 277 -19.88 -9.09 -4.55
CA ASN A 277 -18.61 -8.99 -5.28
C ASN A 277 -18.74 -8.07 -6.50
N LEU A 278 -19.85 -8.14 -7.24
CA LEU A 278 -20.14 -7.21 -8.35
C LEU A 278 -20.32 -5.77 -7.87
N MET A 279 -20.94 -5.55 -6.71
CA MET A 279 -21.10 -4.23 -6.12
C MET A 279 -19.75 -3.65 -5.68
N LEU A 280 -18.87 -4.46 -5.10
CA LEU A 280 -17.51 -4.06 -4.74
C LEU A 280 -16.68 -3.71 -5.98
N VAL A 281 -16.72 -4.55 -7.02
CA VAL A 281 -16.06 -4.27 -8.31
C VAL A 281 -16.67 -3.06 -9.02
N ALA A 282 -17.97 -2.82 -8.90
CA ALA A 282 -18.58 -1.61 -9.46
C ALA A 282 -18.22 -0.34 -8.67
N ALA A 283 -18.19 -0.41 -7.34
CA ALA A 283 -17.76 0.68 -6.47
C ALA A 283 -16.29 1.06 -6.75
N LEU A 284 -15.44 0.04 -6.95
CA LEU A 284 -14.06 0.15 -7.42
C LEU A 284 -13.89 1.00 -8.67
N LEU A 285 -14.66 0.66 -9.70
CA LEU A 285 -14.55 1.27 -11.02
C LEU A 285 -15.18 2.66 -11.11
N THR A 286 -15.85 3.09 -10.04
CA THR A 286 -16.58 4.37 -9.98
C THR A 286 -16.03 5.31 -8.91
N GLN A 287 -15.13 4.85 -8.05
CA GLN A 287 -14.46 5.66 -7.02
C GLN A 287 -13.44 6.61 -7.66
N LYS A 288 -13.60 7.91 -7.38
CA LYS A 288 -12.67 8.98 -7.77
C LYS A 288 -11.82 9.49 -6.60
N ASP A 289 -12.12 9.06 -5.37
CA ASP A 289 -11.46 9.54 -4.16
C ASP A 289 -10.44 8.51 -3.64
N ASN A 290 -9.16 8.88 -3.69
CA ASN A 290 -8.03 8.04 -3.29
C ASN A 290 -8.08 7.63 -1.80
N ASN A 291 -8.73 8.41 -0.93
CA ASN A 291 -8.78 8.11 0.51
C ASN A 291 -9.63 6.87 0.83
N LEU A 292 -10.67 6.60 0.04
CA LEU A 292 -11.51 5.41 0.19
C LEU A 292 -10.87 4.18 -0.47
N ILE A 293 -10.04 4.38 -1.50
CA ILE A 293 -9.30 3.30 -2.18
C ILE A 293 -8.33 2.62 -1.22
N HIS A 294 -7.62 3.37 -0.37
CA HIS A 294 -6.76 2.82 0.69
C HIS A 294 -7.53 1.90 1.65
N GLN A 295 -8.68 2.34 2.14
CA GLN A 295 -9.50 1.56 3.08
C GLN A 295 -10.04 0.26 2.49
N LEU A 296 -10.27 0.24 1.17
CA LEU A 296 -10.81 -0.90 0.46
C LEU A 296 -9.72 -1.75 -0.24
N SER A 297 -8.45 -1.32 -0.22
CA SER A 297 -7.35 -1.99 -0.90
C SER A 297 -7.20 -3.46 -0.51
N ALA A 298 -7.37 -3.78 0.77
CA ALA A 298 -7.35 -5.16 1.25
C ALA A 298 -8.48 -6.00 0.64
N LEU A 299 -9.71 -5.47 0.58
CA LEU A 299 -10.83 -6.14 -0.08
C LEU A 299 -10.54 -6.38 -1.56
N PHE A 300 -9.87 -5.43 -2.21
CA PHE A 300 -9.59 -5.51 -3.63
C PHE A 300 -8.49 -6.52 -3.96
N GLU A 301 -7.45 -6.63 -3.12
CA GLU A 301 -6.48 -7.71 -3.22
C GLU A 301 -7.14 -9.08 -3.02
N PHE A 302 -8.06 -9.23 -2.07
CA PHE A 302 -8.76 -10.50 -1.86
C PHE A 302 -9.52 -10.96 -3.10
N HIS A 303 -10.23 -10.04 -3.77
CA HIS A 303 -10.94 -10.38 -5.00
C HIS A 303 -9.97 -10.66 -6.15
N TYR A 304 -8.90 -9.88 -6.27
CA TYR A 304 -7.92 -10.05 -7.33
C TYR A 304 -7.24 -11.42 -7.28
N GLN A 305 -6.84 -11.88 -6.08
CA GLN A 305 -6.20 -13.19 -5.89
C GLN A 305 -7.07 -14.36 -6.35
N GLN A 306 -8.40 -14.21 -6.35
CA GLN A 306 -9.32 -15.28 -6.72
C GLN A 306 -9.61 -15.34 -8.23
N ALA A 307 -9.40 -14.25 -8.96
CA ALA A 307 -9.61 -14.19 -10.42
C ALA A 307 -8.63 -13.25 -11.14
N PRO A 308 -7.31 -13.46 -10.99
CA PRO A 308 -6.30 -12.49 -11.41
C PRO A 308 -6.29 -12.28 -12.93
N GLN A 309 -6.60 -13.33 -13.71
CA GLN A 309 -6.62 -13.24 -15.17
C GLN A 309 -7.76 -12.38 -15.69
N GLN A 310 -8.98 -12.57 -15.18
CA GLN A 310 -10.15 -11.82 -15.63
C GLN A 310 -10.16 -10.41 -15.07
N LEU A 311 -9.89 -10.28 -13.76
CA LEU A 311 -9.85 -8.98 -13.10
C LEU A 311 -8.66 -8.15 -13.58
N GLY A 312 -7.49 -8.75 -13.81
CA GLY A 312 -6.33 -8.06 -14.38
C GLY A 312 -6.59 -7.47 -15.76
N VAL A 313 -7.28 -8.20 -16.64
CA VAL A 313 -7.71 -7.71 -17.97
C VAL A 313 -8.68 -6.54 -17.82
N ILE A 314 -9.65 -6.65 -16.92
CA ILE A 314 -10.62 -5.59 -16.66
C ILE A 314 -9.92 -4.34 -16.14
N TYR A 315 -9.06 -4.47 -15.13
CA TYR A 315 -8.35 -3.34 -14.54
C TYR A 315 -7.40 -2.69 -15.55
N GLN A 316 -6.60 -3.47 -16.27
CA GLN A 316 -5.73 -2.93 -17.31
C GLN A 316 -6.54 -2.13 -18.35
N TYR A 317 -7.68 -2.67 -18.82
CA TYR A 317 -8.55 -1.94 -19.74
C TYR A 317 -9.05 -0.62 -19.16
N TYR A 318 -9.46 -0.59 -17.90
CA TYR A 318 -9.94 0.63 -17.25
C TYR A 318 -8.84 1.69 -17.12
N PHE A 319 -7.63 1.30 -16.71
CA PHE A 319 -6.50 2.23 -16.59
C PHE A 319 -5.94 2.69 -17.95
N GLU A 320 -6.00 1.86 -18.99
CA GLU A 320 -5.50 2.21 -20.33
C GLU A 320 -6.52 2.97 -21.19
N GLN A 321 -7.81 2.61 -21.13
CA GLN A 321 -8.81 3.02 -22.13
C GLN A 321 -9.92 3.90 -21.56
N ALA A 322 -10.26 3.77 -20.28
CA ALA A 322 -11.38 4.53 -19.68
C ALA A 322 -10.97 5.92 -19.18
N GLY A 323 -9.67 6.28 -19.24
CA GLY A 323 -9.19 7.61 -18.89
C GLY A 323 -9.43 7.98 -17.42
N VAL A 324 -9.48 6.98 -16.52
CA VAL A 324 -9.45 7.23 -15.07
C VAL A 324 -7.99 7.57 -14.70
N CYS A 325 -7.59 8.77 -15.10
CA CYS A 325 -6.35 9.45 -14.75
C CYS A 325 -6.60 10.44 -13.62
#